data_AF-A0A958XU65-F1
#
_entry.id   AF-A0A958XU65-F1
#
_cell.length_a   1.000
_cell.length_b   1.000
_cell.length_c   1.000
_cell.angle_alpha   90.00
_cell.angle_beta   90.00
_cell.angle_gamma   90.00
#
_symmetry.space_group_name_H-M   'P 1'
#
loop_
_entity.id
_entity.type
_entity.pdbx_description
1 polymer ?
#
loop_
_entity_poly.entity_id
_entity_poly.type
_entity_poly.pdbx_seq_one_letter_code
_entity_poly.pdbx_strand_id
1 'polypeptide(L)'
;MRTLFLLSIGLLTCLALSAQQDAMFTRYMFNSMYLFNNPAYSGSHGYWTTNALYRTQWVRFDGAPQTIYLGAEGTIAGDRAGLGFSLFHDRIGLDRISDFSANYAYHIPTGDDGTFSIGIKAGAFFYRSLLSQAVVWDPLDPVYAGGDQKGIVPRAGLGFYYYTPDFFAGISAPTLVAIDKRSDFNLNLDRSGILRRHYYLYSGYVFRLDNGIDLKPSVLLKYQPQAPLQADLNMNIWFKDLFSCGFSYRTNDAVSVMVEIPLGKKLSVGYAFDNTISNLQQVSAGTHEIMLGYNFTDEVQWKDPRRF
;
A
#
# COMPACT_ATOMS: atom_id res chain seq x y z
N MET A 1 -21.44 -16.06 39.85
CA MET A 1 -21.44 -15.63 38.43
C MET A 1 -21.18 -14.13 38.25
N ARG A 2 -21.75 -13.23 39.07
CA ARG A 2 -21.47 -11.77 38.97
C ARG A 2 -20.02 -11.36 39.31
N THR A 3 -19.35 -12.05 40.25
CA THR A 3 -17.96 -11.76 40.65
C THR A 3 -16.90 -12.20 39.63
N LEU A 4 -17.16 -13.28 38.86
CA LEU A 4 -16.29 -13.71 37.76
C LEU A 4 -16.39 -12.79 36.53
N PHE A 5 -17.55 -12.15 36.34
CA PHE A 5 -17.78 -11.18 35.26
C PHE A 5 -17.06 -9.84 35.52
N LEU A 6 -16.99 -9.41 36.79
CA LEU A 6 -16.24 -8.21 37.18
C LEU A 6 -14.71 -8.44 37.17
N LEU A 7 -14.24 -9.64 37.50
CA LEU A 7 -12.82 -10.00 37.37
C LEU A 7 -12.35 -10.08 35.91
N SER A 8 -13.23 -10.51 34.99
CA SER A 8 -12.93 -10.54 33.55
C SER A 8 -12.92 -9.13 32.94
N ILE A 9 -13.74 -8.20 33.44
CA ILE A 9 -13.70 -6.78 33.05
C ILE A 9 -12.45 -6.08 33.62
N GLY A 10 -12.01 -6.43 34.84
CA GLY A 10 -10.81 -5.86 35.46
C GLY A 10 -9.47 -6.34 34.87
N LEU A 11 -9.43 -7.54 34.26
CA LEU A 11 -8.23 -8.04 33.56
C LEU A 11 -8.05 -7.47 32.14
N LEU A 12 -9.09 -6.87 31.56
CA LEU A 12 -9.05 -6.27 30.22
C LEU A 12 -8.46 -4.84 30.20
N THR A 13 -8.30 -4.19 31.36
CA THR A 13 -7.88 -2.79 31.45
C THR A 13 -6.38 -2.58 31.69
N CYS A 14 -5.56 -3.64 31.73
CA CYS A 14 -4.12 -3.53 32.04
C CYS A 14 -3.17 -3.77 30.86
N LEU A 15 -3.65 -3.81 29.62
CA LEU A 15 -2.75 -3.78 28.46
C LEU A 15 -2.30 -2.35 28.22
N ALA A 16 -1.14 -2.02 28.79
CA ALA A 16 -0.39 -0.81 28.53
C ALA A 16 -0.32 -0.53 27.03
N LEU A 17 -1.03 0.52 26.61
CA LEU A 17 -0.96 1.11 25.29
C LEU A 17 0.40 1.78 25.11
N SER A 18 1.37 1.02 24.58
CA SER A 18 2.47 1.62 23.84
C SER A 18 1.97 1.96 22.44
N ALA A 19 1.28 3.10 22.32
CA ALA A 19 0.83 3.63 21.05
C ALA A 19 1.98 4.36 20.34
N GLN A 20 2.86 3.61 19.67
CA GLN A 20 3.60 4.13 18.54
C GLN A 20 2.94 3.56 17.29
N GLN A 21 2.19 4.42 16.60
CA GLN A 21 1.45 4.09 15.38
C GLN A 21 2.36 4.39 14.19
N ASP A 22 2.62 3.38 13.35
CA ASP A 22 3.31 3.58 12.08
C ASP A 22 2.46 4.41 11.12
N ALA A 23 3.11 5.20 10.26
CA ALA A 23 2.45 5.90 9.16
C ALA A 23 1.82 4.85 8.23
N MET A 24 0.49 4.78 8.23
CA MET A 24 -0.30 3.93 7.34
C MET A 24 -0.78 4.74 6.15
N PHE A 25 -0.88 4.09 5.00
CA PHE A 25 -1.07 4.74 3.71
C PHE A 25 -2.44 4.40 3.12
N THR A 26 -3.10 5.41 2.54
CA THR A 26 -4.43 5.28 1.92
C THR A 26 -4.43 4.81 0.47
N ARG A 27 -3.26 4.44 -0.01
CA ARG A 27 -2.92 4.35 -1.42
C ARG A 27 -3.58 3.18 -2.17
N TYR A 28 -4.45 2.40 -1.53
CA TYR A 28 -4.94 1.13 -2.05
C TYR A 28 -5.91 1.26 -3.24
N MET A 29 -6.50 2.44 -3.43
CA MET A 29 -7.53 2.63 -4.46
C MET A 29 -7.00 2.98 -5.86
N PHE A 30 -5.69 3.17 -6.01
CA PHE A 30 -5.04 3.34 -7.31
C PHE A 30 -4.24 2.08 -7.66
N ASN A 31 -4.21 1.70 -8.94
CA ASN A 31 -3.44 0.55 -9.49
C ASN A 31 -2.03 0.37 -8.92
N SER A 32 -1.35 1.50 -8.68
CA SER A 32 -0.02 1.61 -8.08
C SER A 32 0.19 0.74 -6.83
N MET A 33 -0.85 0.48 -6.03
CA MET A 33 -0.70 -0.29 -4.80
C MET A 33 -0.84 -1.79 -4.90
N TYR A 34 -1.64 -2.30 -5.85
CA TYR A 34 -1.72 -3.73 -6.07
C TYR A 34 -0.36 -4.27 -6.52
N LEU A 35 0.31 -3.52 -7.40
CA LEU A 35 1.68 -3.76 -7.83
C LEU A 35 2.69 -3.73 -6.66
N PHE A 36 2.54 -2.78 -5.72
CA PHE A 36 3.45 -2.68 -4.58
C PHE A 36 3.22 -3.78 -3.52
N ASN A 37 1.97 -4.11 -3.24
CA ASN A 37 1.58 -5.00 -2.14
C ASN A 37 1.46 -6.46 -2.54
N ASN A 38 1.09 -6.76 -3.79
CA ASN A 38 0.97 -8.13 -4.27
C ASN A 38 1.80 -8.35 -5.55
N PRO A 39 2.95 -9.05 -5.47
CA PRO A 39 3.73 -9.35 -6.67
C PRO A 39 2.95 -10.13 -7.74
N ALA A 40 1.93 -10.92 -7.35
CA ALA A 40 1.13 -11.74 -8.28
C ALA A 40 0.16 -10.93 -9.15
N TYR A 41 -0.06 -9.65 -8.82
CA TYR A 41 -0.83 -8.74 -9.65
C TYR A 41 -0.07 -8.27 -10.88
N SER A 42 1.28 -8.32 -10.84
CA SER A 42 2.14 -7.78 -11.89
C SER A 42 1.79 -8.36 -13.25
N GLY A 43 1.50 -7.49 -14.22
CA GLY A 43 1.14 -7.93 -15.58
C GLY A 43 -0.29 -8.47 -15.72
N SER A 44 -1.12 -8.43 -14.68
CA SER A 44 -2.50 -8.95 -14.80
C SER A 44 -3.33 -8.22 -15.86
N HIS A 45 -3.00 -6.98 -16.24
CA HIS A 45 -3.72 -6.19 -17.24
C HIS A 45 -3.50 -6.62 -18.72
N GLY A 46 -2.48 -7.43 -19.02
CA GLY A 46 -2.17 -7.81 -20.41
C GLY A 46 -1.42 -6.76 -21.24
N TYR A 47 -1.03 -5.63 -20.65
CA TYR A 47 -0.23 -4.59 -21.33
C TYR A 47 0.72 -3.90 -20.37
N TRP A 48 1.70 -3.20 -20.93
CA TRP A 48 2.64 -2.39 -20.14
C TRP A 48 1.99 -1.08 -19.68
N THR A 49 2.16 -0.76 -18.41
CA THR A 49 1.69 0.48 -17.78
C THR A 49 2.72 1.00 -16.79
N THR A 50 2.73 2.31 -16.59
CA THR A 50 3.53 3.00 -15.59
C THR A 50 2.66 3.95 -14.80
N ASN A 51 2.91 4.04 -13.49
CA ASN A 51 2.17 4.89 -12.59
C ASN A 51 3.13 5.67 -11.71
N ALA A 52 2.85 6.95 -11.53
CA ALA A 52 3.52 7.83 -10.59
C ALA A 52 2.50 8.36 -9.58
N LEU A 53 2.88 8.41 -8.32
CA LEU A 53 2.03 8.94 -7.24
C LEU A 53 2.87 9.86 -6.36
N TYR A 54 2.32 11.03 -6.05
CA TYR A 54 2.85 11.94 -5.06
C TYR A 54 1.83 12.13 -3.94
N ARG A 55 2.25 11.90 -2.69
CA ARG A 55 1.41 12.00 -1.49
C ARG A 55 2.04 12.98 -0.51
N THR A 56 1.21 13.84 0.06
CA THR A 56 1.58 14.72 1.18
C THR A 56 0.57 14.56 2.31
N GLN A 57 1.05 14.20 3.50
CA GLN A 57 0.21 13.96 4.67
C GLN A 57 0.37 15.09 5.68
N TRP A 58 -0.65 15.32 6.49
CA TRP A 58 -0.57 16.25 7.63
C TRP A 58 -0.09 17.64 7.20
N VAL A 59 -0.69 18.12 6.11
CA VAL A 59 -0.38 19.44 5.53
C VAL A 59 -0.52 20.48 6.64
N ARG A 60 0.54 21.27 6.88
CA ARG A 60 0.78 22.25 7.99
C ARG A 60 1.85 21.87 9.02
N PHE A 61 2.46 20.68 8.93
CA PHE A 61 3.59 20.31 9.78
C PHE A 61 4.93 20.40 9.06
N ASP A 62 5.92 21.01 9.71
CA ASP A 62 7.31 20.93 9.27
C ASP A 62 7.82 19.49 9.46
N GLY A 63 8.39 18.93 8.40
CA GLY A 63 8.79 17.52 8.37
C GLY A 63 7.64 16.55 8.09
N ALA A 64 6.47 17.05 7.68
CA ALA A 64 5.33 16.24 7.24
C ALA A 64 5.74 15.13 6.23
N PRO A 65 5.15 13.92 6.34
CA PRO A 65 5.41 12.84 5.41
C PRO A 65 5.15 13.23 3.95
N GLN A 66 6.19 13.11 3.13
CA GLN A 66 6.08 13.27 1.69
C GLN A 66 6.59 12.02 1.00
N THR A 67 5.77 11.50 0.10
CA THR A 67 6.05 10.24 -0.55
C THR A 67 5.94 10.36 -2.06
N ILE A 68 6.91 9.77 -2.75
CA ILE A 68 6.87 9.52 -4.18
C ILE A 68 6.86 8.01 -4.39
N TYR A 69 5.97 7.55 -5.26
CA TYR A 69 5.97 6.20 -5.78
C TYR A 69 6.01 6.24 -7.30
N LEU A 70 6.84 5.38 -7.88
CA LEU A 70 6.92 5.11 -9.30
C LEU A 70 6.81 3.60 -9.48
N GLY A 71 5.92 3.15 -10.34
CA GLY A 71 5.72 1.74 -10.65
C GLY A 71 5.62 1.54 -12.15
N ALA A 72 6.18 0.45 -12.66
CA ALA A 72 5.99 0.02 -14.03
C ALA A 72 5.77 -1.49 -14.06
N GLU A 73 4.80 -1.96 -14.84
CA GLU A 73 4.50 -3.38 -14.96
C GLU A 73 3.99 -3.72 -16.35
N GLY A 74 4.02 -5.00 -16.70
CA GLY A 74 3.41 -5.50 -17.93
C GLY A 74 3.58 -7.01 -18.09
N THR A 75 2.87 -7.56 -19.07
CA THR A 75 3.02 -8.97 -19.44
C THR A 75 4.25 -9.22 -20.29
N ILE A 76 4.76 -10.43 -20.16
CA ILE A 76 5.81 -11.02 -20.96
C ILE A 76 5.45 -12.47 -21.29
N ALA A 77 6.19 -13.09 -22.21
CA ALA A 77 6.03 -14.50 -22.55
C ALA A 77 4.59 -14.89 -22.95
N GLY A 78 3.90 -14.04 -23.73
CA GLY A 78 2.54 -14.30 -24.21
C GLY A 78 1.51 -14.39 -23.08
N ASP A 79 1.52 -13.39 -22.19
CA ASP A 79 0.60 -13.23 -21.04
C ASP A 79 0.66 -14.34 -19.97
N ARG A 80 1.58 -15.30 -20.09
CA ARG A 80 1.82 -16.33 -19.06
C ARG A 80 2.71 -15.86 -17.92
N ALA A 81 3.38 -14.73 -18.08
CA ALA A 81 4.17 -14.13 -17.01
C ALA A 81 4.06 -12.61 -17.02
N GLY A 82 4.28 -12.00 -15.86
CA GLY A 82 4.27 -10.57 -15.66
C GLY A 82 5.54 -10.10 -14.95
N LEU A 83 6.01 -8.92 -15.34
CA LEU A 83 7.09 -8.23 -14.65
C LEU A 83 6.58 -6.93 -14.05
N GLY A 84 7.11 -6.59 -12.88
CA GLY A 84 6.80 -5.36 -12.18
C GLY A 84 8.04 -4.75 -11.55
N PHE A 85 8.13 -3.44 -11.56
CA PHE A 85 9.18 -2.67 -10.91
C PHE A 85 8.51 -1.58 -10.09
N SER A 86 9.01 -1.32 -8.90
CA SER A 86 8.55 -0.21 -8.08
C SER A 86 9.71 0.46 -7.38
N LEU A 87 9.71 1.79 -7.46
CA LEU A 87 10.53 2.67 -6.65
C LEU A 87 9.61 3.44 -5.72
N PHE A 88 9.96 3.44 -4.45
CA PHE A 88 9.26 4.14 -3.40
C PHE A 88 10.26 4.99 -2.65
N HIS A 89 9.94 6.27 -2.44
CA HIS A 89 10.75 7.16 -1.64
C HIS A 89 9.87 7.95 -0.69
N ASP A 90 10.14 7.85 0.60
CA ASP A 90 9.39 8.50 1.64
C ASP A 90 10.29 9.34 2.54
N ARG A 91 9.77 10.50 2.90
CA ARG A 91 10.45 11.50 3.70
C ARG A 91 9.59 11.85 4.89
N ILE A 92 10.01 11.48 6.09
CA ILE A 92 9.31 11.76 7.35
C ILE A 92 10.30 12.41 8.30
N GLY A 93 10.13 13.69 8.62
CA GLY A 93 11.06 14.41 9.49
C GLY A 93 12.52 14.32 9.02
N LEU A 94 13.38 13.70 9.83
CA LEU A 94 14.80 13.46 9.53
C LEU A 94 15.06 12.14 8.80
N ASP A 95 14.06 11.27 8.72
CA ASP A 95 14.18 9.95 8.13
C ASP A 95 13.88 10.01 6.63
N ARG A 96 14.68 9.24 5.90
CA ARG A 96 14.56 9.04 4.46
C ARG A 96 14.53 7.55 4.22
N ILE A 97 13.47 7.10 3.56
CA ILE A 97 13.24 5.71 3.24
C ILE A 97 13.18 5.60 1.73
N SER A 98 13.98 4.70 1.15
CA SER A 98 13.86 4.33 -0.25
C SER A 98 13.69 2.83 -0.37
N ASP A 99 12.76 2.39 -1.19
CA ASP A 99 12.49 0.98 -1.46
C ASP A 99 12.51 0.78 -2.96
N PHE A 100 13.40 -0.10 -3.38
CA PHE A 100 13.44 -0.60 -4.74
C PHE A 100 13.02 -2.06 -4.73
N SER A 101 12.05 -2.40 -5.57
CA SER A 101 11.54 -3.76 -5.67
C SER A 101 11.25 -4.15 -7.11
N ALA A 102 11.52 -5.40 -7.44
CA ALA A 102 11.13 -6.07 -8.66
C ALA A 102 10.20 -7.25 -8.32
N ASN A 103 9.20 -7.45 -9.16
CA ASN A 103 8.20 -8.48 -9.05
C ASN A 103 8.22 -9.36 -10.29
N TYR A 104 8.02 -10.64 -10.09
CA TYR A 104 7.74 -11.60 -11.16
C TYR A 104 6.47 -12.34 -10.81
N ALA A 105 5.52 -12.37 -11.74
CA ALA A 105 4.27 -13.12 -11.64
C ALA A 105 4.22 -14.20 -12.72
N TYR A 106 3.70 -15.37 -12.36
CA TYR A 106 3.36 -16.42 -13.30
C TYR A 106 1.85 -16.61 -13.31
N HIS A 107 1.25 -16.55 -14.50
CA HIS A 107 -0.19 -16.61 -14.72
C HIS A 107 -0.59 -17.99 -15.23
N ILE A 108 -1.51 -18.62 -14.51
CA ILE A 108 -2.05 -19.95 -14.76
C ILE A 108 -3.53 -19.80 -15.12
N PRO A 109 -3.87 -19.86 -16.42
CA PRO A 109 -5.25 -19.90 -16.86
C PRO A 109 -5.97 -21.07 -16.18
N THR A 110 -7.12 -20.78 -15.57
CA THR A 110 -7.92 -21.73 -14.80
C THR A 110 -9.35 -21.68 -15.31
N GLY A 111 -9.74 -22.68 -16.11
CA GLY A 111 -11.04 -22.70 -16.80
C GLY A 111 -11.07 -21.76 -18.00
N ASP A 112 -12.27 -21.32 -18.38
CA ASP A 112 -12.49 -20.50 -19.59
C ASP A 112 -12.15 -19.02 -19.35
N ASP A 113 -12.50 -18.46 -18.19
CA ASP A 113 -12.39 -17.01 -17.91
C ASP A 113 -11.50 -16.67 -16.69
N GLY A 114 -11.05 -17.66 -15.92
CA GLY A 114 -10.28 -17.45 -14.70
C GLY A 114 -8.78 -17.50 -14.91
N THR A 115 -8.02 -16.73 -14.14
CA THR A 115 -6.56 -16.84 -14.07
C THR A 115 -6.08 -16.79 -12.63
N PHE A 116 -5.34 -17.80 -12.23
CA PHE A 116 -4.62 -17.84 -10.96
C PHE A 116 -3.17 -17.44 -11.16
N SER A 117 -2.65 -16.56 -10.32
CA SER A 117 -1.33 -15.98 -10.45
C SER A 117 -0.54 -16.16 -9.17
N ILE A 118 0.73 -16.52 -9.32
CA ILE A 118 1.68 -16.65 -8.23
C ILE A 118 2.78 -15.63 -8.47
N GLY A 119 3.11 -14.84 -7.45
CA GLY A 119 4.08 -13.77 -7.56
C GLY A 119 5.17 -13.84 -6.50
N ILE A 120 6.38 -13.50 -6.92
CA ILE A 120 7.52 -13.31 -6.03
C ILE A 120 7.97 -11.85 -6.12
N LYS A 121 8.36 -11.29 -4.99
CA LYS A 121 8.93 -9.94 -4.86
C LYS A 121 10.36 -10.05 -4.35
N ALA A 122 11.27 -9.33 -4.96
CA ALA A 122 12.64 -9.17 -4.48
C ALA A 122 13.01 -7.68 -4.51
N GLY A 123 13.61 -7.19 -3.43
CA GLY A 123 13.93 -5.78 -3.34
C GLY A 123 14.90 -5.46 -2.22
N ALA A 124 15.24 -4.19 -2.12
CA ALA A 124 16.08 -3.66 -1.06
C ALA A 124 15.46 -2.38 -0.50
N PHE A 125 15.44 -2.31 0.82
CA PHE A 125 15.04 -1.16 1.59
C PHE A 125 16.27 -0.42 2.09
N PHE A 126 16.34 0.86 1.80
CA PHE A 126 17.40 1.76 2.20
C PHE A 126 16.81 2.75 3.20
N TYR A 127 17.36 2.74 4.40
CA TYR A 127 17.00 3.69 5.44
C TYR A 127 18.16 4.63 5.70
N ARG A 128 17.85 5.91 5.83
CA ARG A 128 18.80 6.93 6.27
C ARG A 128 18.12 7.85 7.29
N SER A 129 18.68 7.94 8.48
CA SER A 129 18.28 8.90 9.51
C SER A 129 19.32 10.00 9.60
N LEU A 130 18.91 11.24 9.31
CA LEU A 130 19.77 12.42 9.31
C LEU A 130 19.86 13.03 10.71
N LEU A 131 20.35 12.24 11.68
CA LEU A 131 20.45 12.66 13.09
C LEU A 131 21.33 13.90 13.29
N SER A 132 22.29 14.14 12.38
CA SER A 132 23.12 15.36 12.37
C SER A 132 22.33 16.66 12.17
N GLN A 133 21.10 16.57 11.65
CA GLN A 133 20.21 17.71 11.42
C GLN A 133 19.14 17.84 12.52
N ALA A 134 19.22 17.00 13.57
CA ALA A 134 18.28 17.06 14.68
C ALA A 134 18.53 18.31 15.54
N VAL A 135 17.45 19.01 15.88
CA VAL A 135 17.46 19.99 16.96
C VAL A 135 17.35 19.22 18.28
N VAL A 136 18.48 19.09 18.98
CA VAL A 136 18.57 18.33 20.22
C VAL A 136 18.59 19.26 21.43
N TRP A 137 17.89 18.87 22.49
CA TRP A 137 17.93 19.59 23.76
C TRP A 137 19.25 19.36 24.50
N ASP A 138 19.80 18.14 24.39
CA ASP A 138 21.09 17.76 24.95
C ASP A 138 22.07 17.40 23.81
N PRO A 139 23.06 18.25 23.49
CA PRO A 139 24.08 17.99 22.49
C PRO A 139 25.02 16.81 22.81
N LEU A 140 25.03 16.34 24.07
CA LEU A 140 25.87 15.22 24.52
C LEU A 140 25.11 13.88 24.56
N ASP A 141 23.84 13.85 24.13
CA ASP A 141 23.06 12.61 24.11
C ASP A 141 23.74 11.57 23.18
N PRO A 142 24.14 10.40 23.73
CA PRO A 142 24.82 9.35 22.98
C PRO A 142 24.06 8.85 21.73
N VAL A 143 22.73 9.00 21.69
CA VAL A 143 21.89 8.63 20.55
C VAL A 143 22.21 9.47 19.31
N TYR A 144 22.53 10.76 19.51
CA TYR A 144 22.88 11.70 18.44
C TYR A 144 24.39 11.80 18.20
N ALA A 145 25.21 11.34 19.16
CA ALA A 145 26.68 11.33 19.05
C ALA A 145 27.24 10.45 17.93
N GLY A 146 26.47 9.46 17.46
CA GLY A 146 26.86 8.52 16.39
C GLY A 146 26.74 9.03 14.95
N GLY A 147 26.19 10.24 14.75
CA GLY A 147 25.99 10.82 13.42
C GLY A 147 24.87 10.15 12.60
N ASP A 148 24.82 10.46 11.30
CA ASP A 148 23.81 9.92 10.38
C ASP A 148 23.83 8.38 10.36
N GLN A 149 22.66 7.77 10.54
CA GLN A 149 22.52 6.31 10.47
C GLN A 149 22.07 5.90 9.06
N LYS A 150 22.69 4.85 8.52
CA LYS A 150 22.27 4.22 7.25
C LYS A 150 22.15 2.71 7.37
N GLY A 151 21.10 2.15 6.77
CA GLY A 151 20.83 0.71 6.75
C GLY A 151 20.38 0.25 5.37
N ILE A 152 20.73 -0.98 5.00
CA ILE A 152 20.25 -1.65 3.80
C ILE A 152 19.67 -2.99 4.25
N VAL A 153 18.41 -3.23 3.90
CA VAL A 153 17.70 -4.45 4.26
C VAL A 153 17.17 -5.09 2.98
N PRO A 154 17.80 -6.17 2.50
CA PRO A 154 17.23 -7.00 1.44
C PRO A 154 15.90 -7.59 1.90
N ARG A 155 14.91 -7.60 1.01
CA ARG A 155 13.57 -8.12 1.28
C ARG A 155 13.09 -9.02 0.16
N ALA A 156 12.35 -10.05 0.56
CA ALA A 156 11.63 -10.91 -0.35
C ALA A 156 10.18 -11.08 0.11
N GLY A 157 9.27 -11.17 -0.85
CA GLY A 157 7.84 -11.30 -0.61
C GLY A 157 7.20 -12.30 -1.57
N LEU A 158 5.99 -12.72 -1.21
CA LEU A 158 5.18 -13.66 -1.96
C LEU A 158 3.76 -13.15 -2.07
N GLY A 159 3.07 -13.55 -3.13
CA GLY A 159 1.68 -13.20 -3.35
C GLY A 159 0.97 -14.23 -4.21
N PHE A 160 -0.34 -14.29 -4.02
CA PHE A 160 -1.26 -15.07 -4.81
C PHE A 160 -2.40 -14.17 -5.24
N TYR A 161 -2.87 -14.33 -6.46
CA TYR A 161 -3.92 -13.50 -7.02
C TYR A 161 -4.78 -14.33 -7.97
N TYR A 162 -6.08 -14.29 -7.79
CA TYR A 162 -7.05 -14.91 -8.68
C TYR A 162 -7.94 -13.82 -9.25
N TYR A 163 -8.15 -13.85 -10.57
CA TYR A 163 -9.01 -12.89 -11.23
C TYR A 163 -9.79 -13.52 -12.38
N THR A 164 -10.93 -12.91 -12.67
CA THR A 164 -11.84 -13.18 -13.80
C THR A 164 -12.22 -11.81 -14.40
N PRO A 165 -13.04 -11.73 -15.47
CA PRO A 165 -13.51 -10.45 -16.01
C PRO A 165 -14.31 -9.59 -15.02
N ASP A 166 -14.84 -10.16 -13.94
CA ASP A 166 -15.77 -9.47 -13.03
C ASP A 166 -15.34 -9.52 -11.56
N PHE A 167 -14.46 -10.46 -11.20
CA PHE A 167 -14.10 -10.73 -9.80
C PHE A 167 -12.59 -10.84 -9.64
N PHE A 168 -12.10 -10.39 -8.48
CA PHE A 168 -10.73 -10.63 -8.07
C PHE A 168 -10.63 -10.93 -6.57
N ALA A 169 -9.61 -11.70 -6.22
CA ALA A 169 -9.18 -11.93 -4.84
C ALA A 169 -7.68 -12.17 -4.78
N GLY A 170 -7.03 -11.70 -3.72
CA GLY A 170 -5.60 -11.86 -3.55
C GLY A 170 -5.19 -11.91 -2.10
N ILE A 171 -4.10 -12.63 -1.85
CA ILE A 171 -3.42 -12.64 -0.56
C ILE A 171 -1.93 -12.41 -0.81
N SER A 172 -1.31 -11.56 0.00
CA SER A 172 0.11 -11.27 -0.17
C SER A 172 0.82 -10.95 1.13
N ALA A 173 2.11 -11.27 1.14
CA ALA A 173 3.08 -10.89 2.15
C ALA A 173 4.27 -10.24 1.40
N PRO A 174 4.24 -8.92 1.13
CA PRO A 174 5.26 -8.24 0.32
C PRO A 174 6.63 -8.22 1.00
N THR A 175 6.71 -8.49 2.30
CA THR A 175 7.97 -8.71 3.04
C THR A 175 7.79 -9.90 3.97
N LEU A 176 8.14 -11.08 3.46
CA LEU A 176 8.17 -12.32 4.23
C LEU A 176 9.54 -12.50 4.91
N VAL A 177 10.61 -12.20 4.17
CA VAL A 177 11.99 -12.26 4.63
C VAL A 177 12.58 -10.85 4.57
N ALA A 178 13.20 -10.43 5.67
CA ALA A 178 14.00 -9.22 5.76
C ALA A 178 15.29 -9.58 6.51
N ILE A 179 16.45 -9.36 5.89
CA ILE A 179 17.75 -9.69 6.49
C ILE A 179 18.43 -8.38 6.88
N ASP A 180 18.41 -8.03 8.16
CA ASP A 180 19.18 -6.89 8.66
C ASP A 180 20.59 -7.37 9.06
N LYS A 181 21.63 -6.80 8.45
CA LYS A 181 23.03 -7.12 8.74
C LYS A 181 23.57 -6.37 9.97
N ARG A 182 22.75 -5.59 10.68
CA ARG A 182 23.17 -4.86 11.89
C ARG A 182 23.20 -5.68 13.18
N SER A 183 22.86 -6.97 13.17
CA SER A 183 22.84 -7.78 14.39
C SER A 183 23.65 -9.06 14.27
N ASP A 184 24.83 -9.06 14.89
CA ASP A 184 25.22 -10.24 15.67
C ASP A 184 24.06 -10.53 16.64
N PHE A 185 23.42 -11.69 16.50
CA PHE A 185 22.43 -12.28 17.41
C PHE A 185 21.18 -11.43 17.81
N ASN A 186 20.01 -11.89 17.33
CA ASN A 186 18.68 -11.66 17.93
C ASN A 186 18.12 -10.23 18.00
N LEU A 187 18.04 -9.53 16.87
CA LEU A 187 16.97 -8.56 16.69
C LEU A 187 15.69 -9.31 16.32
N ASN A 188 14.87 -9.61 17.34
CA ASN A 188 13.49 -10.01 17.16
C ASN A 188 12.82 -9.02 16.21
N LEU A 189 12.47 -9.47 15.00
CA LEU A 189 11.76 -8.71 13.97
C LEU A 189 10.46 -8.06 14.50
N ASP A 190 9.95 -8.54 15.63
CA ASP A 190 8.81 -7.98 16.36
C ASP A 190 9.08 -6.62 17.02
N ARG A 191 10.35 -6.19 17.20
CA ARG A 191 10.70 -4.94 17.90
C ARG A 191 11.19 -3.80 17.01
N SER A 192 11.57 -4.06 15.76
CA SER A 192 11.89 -3.00 14.79
C SER A 192 10.62 -2.58 14.06
N GLY A 193 10.04 -1.43 14.41
CA GLY A 193 8.83 -0.88 13.76
C GLY A 193 8.97 -0.77 12.24
N ILE A 194 10.20 -0.60 11.75
CA ILE A 194 10.51 -0.37 10.33
C ILE A 194 10.39 -1.66 9.47
N LEU A 195 10.44 -2.86 10.07
CA LEU A 195 10.52 -4.13 9.34
C LEU A 195 9.40 -5.14 9.66
N ARG A 196 8.25 -4.66 10.14
CA ARG A 196 7.12 -5.53 10.49
C ARG A 196 6.55 -6.25 9.27
N ARG A 197 6.25 -7.55 9.46
CA ARG A 197 5.59 -8.37 8.45
C ARG A 197 4.13 -7.96 8.35
N HIS A 198 3.73 -7.67 7.12
CA HIS A 198 2.36 -7.31 6.79
C HIS A 198 1.75 -8.37 5.90
N TYR A 199 0.56 -8.81 6.28
CA TYR A 199 -0.25 -9.73 5.50
C TYR A 199 -1.47 -8.95 4.97
N TYR A 200 -1.68 -9.04 3.67
CA TYR A 200 -2.80 -8.40 2.99
C TYR A 200 -3.71 -9.47 2.42
N LEU A 201 -5.00 -9.32 2.64
CA LEU A 201 -6.05 -10.09 2.00
C LEU A 201 -7.00 -9.10 1.36
N TYR A 202 -7.37 -9.31 0.11
CA TYR A 202 -8.31 -8.43 -0.55
C TYR A 202 -9.17 -9.13 -1.57
N SER A 203 -10.32 -8.52 -1.84
CA SER A 203 -11.25 -9.00 -2.85
C SER A 203 -12.14 -7.87 -3.33
N GLY A 204 -12.68 -8.01 -4.52
CA GLY A 204 -13.70 -7.12 -5.04
C GLY A 204 -14.40 -7.71 -6.25
N TYR A 205 -15.45 -7.02 -6.67
CA TYR A 205 -16.31 -7.44 -7.77
C TYR A 205 -16.70 -6.21 -8.60
N VAL A 206 -16.91 -6.39 -9.90
CA VAL A 206 -17.35 -5.35 -10.84
C VAL A 206 -18.78 -5.64 -11.26
N PHE A 207 -19.71 -4.87 -10.71
CA PHE A 207 -21.09 -4.85 -11.17
C PHE A 207 -21.19 -3.92 -12.37
N ARG A 208 -21.33 -4.50 -13.58
CA ARG A 208 -21.62 -3.76 -14.80
C ARG A 208 -23.11 -3.47 -14.86
N LEU A 209 -23.50 -2.22 -14.69
CA LEU A 209 -24.89 -1.80 -14.74
C LEU A 209 -25.24 -1.34 -16.17
N ASP A 210 -26.54 -1.40 -16.46
CA ASP A 210 -27.09 -0.77 -17.65
C ASP A 210 -26.78 0.73 -17.65
N ASN A 211 -26.57 1.30 -18.85
CA ASN A 211 -26.20 2.70 -19.11
C ASN A 211 -24.71 3.04 -18.99
N GLY A 212 -23.83 2.03 -18.92
CA GLY A 212 -22.38 2.22 -18.93
C GLY A 212 -21.82 2.76 -17.61
N ILE A 213 -22.44 2.35 -16.49
CA ILE A 213 -21.94 2.61 -15.14
C ILE A 213 -21.40 1.29 -14.60
N ASP A 214 -20.17 1.29 -14.09
CA ASP A 214 -19.60 0.12 -13.43
C ASP A 214 -19.33 0.43 -11.96
N LEU A 215 -19.87 -0.40 -11.06
CA LEU A 215 -19.62 -0.31 -9.63
C LEU A 215 -18.59 -1.35 -9.22
N LYS A 216 -17.54 -0.91 -8.54
CA LYS A 216 -16.42 -1.73 -8.09
C LYS A 216 -16.27 -1.67 -6.56
N PRO A 217 -17.13 -2.35 -5.79
CA PRO A 217 -16.87 -2.55 -4.37
C PRO A 217 -15.63 -3.44 -4.16
N SER A 218 -14.79 -3.05 -3.22
CA SER A 218 -13.65 -3.87 -2.79
C SER A 218 -13.38 -3.74 -1.30
N VAL A 219 -12.74 -4.77 -0.76
CA VAL A 219 -12.30 -4.81 0.63
C VAL A 219 -10.83 -5.19 0.67
N LEU A 220 -10.09 -4.54 1.57
CA LEU A 220 -8.73 -4.91 1.94
C LEU A 220 -8.69 -5.14 3.45
N LEU A 221 -8.18 -6.28 3.85
CA LEU A 221 -7.85 -6.62 5.23
C LEU A 221 -6.33 -6.63 5.37
N LYS A 222 -5.86 -5.89 6.36
CA LYS A 222 -4.45 -5.79 6.71
C LYS A 222 -4.23 -6.34 8.10
N TYR A 223 -3.41 -7.38 8.18
CA TYR A 223 -3.00 -8.00 9.44
C TYR A 223 -1.50 -7.81 9.65
N GLN A 224 -1.13 -7.44 10.87
CA GLN A 224 0.25 -7.45 11.33
C GLN A 224 0.31 -7.97 12.78
N PRO A 225 1.38 -8.69 13.15
CA PRO A 225 1.59 -9.06 14.53
C PRO A 225 1.64 -7.83 15.45
N GLN A 226 0.96 -7.91 16.59
CA GLN A 226 0.94 -6.88 17.65
C GLN A 226 0.27 -5.55 17.27
N ALA A 227 -0.57 -5.50 16.24
CA ALA A 227 -1.47 -4.37 16.04
C ALA A 227 -2.91 -4.83 15.76
N PRO A 228 -3.91 -3.96 15.99
CA PRO A 228 -5.29 -4.24 15.63
C PRO A 228 -5.43 -4.57 14.15
N LEU A 229 -6.32 -5.51 13.82
CA LEU A 229 -6.73 -5.78 12.44
C LEU A 229 -7.32 -4.50 11.83
N GLN A 230 -6.91 -4.17 10.61
CA GLN A 230 -7.44 -3.05 9.87
C GLN A 230 -8.19 -3.53 8.63
N ALA A 231 -9.32 -2.90 8.37
CA ALA A 231 -10.14 -3.13 7.20
C ALA A 231 -10.39 -1.81 6.46
N ASP A 232 -10.21 -1.85 5.14
CA ASP A 232 -10.53 -0.78 4.21
C ASP A 232 -11.70 -1.26 3.34
N LEU A 233 -12.80 -0.52 3.37
CA LEU A 233 -13.96 -0.72 2.52
C LEU A 233 -13.95 0.34 1.44
N ASN A 234 -13.98 -0.06 0.18
CA ASN A 234 -13.86 0.82 -0.97
C ASN A 234 -15.04 0.61 -1.92
N MET A 235 -15.42 1.69 -2.59
CA MET A 235 -16.37 1.68 -3.69
C MET A 235 -15.83 2.60 -4.77
N ASN A 236 -15.53 2.06 -5.96
CA ASN A 236 -15.22 2.84 -7.15
C ASN A 236 -16.40 2.80 -8.13
N ILE A 237 -16.66 3.92 -8.80
CA ILE A 237 -17.76 4.08 -9.75
C ILE A 237 -17.19 4.65 -11.03
N TRP A 238 -17.23 3.86 -12.10
CA TRP A 238 -16.82 4.28 -13.43
C TRP A 238 -18.03 4.76 -14.24
N PHE A 239 -17.94 5.97 -14.81
CA PHE A 239 -18.99 6.55 -15.62
C PHE A 239 -18.60 6.60 -17.09
N LYS A 240 -19.16 5.70 -17.91
CA LYS A 240 -19.07 5.68 -19.38
C LYS A 240 -17.65 5.87 -19.93
N ASP A 241 -16.65 5.33 -19.24
CA ASP A 241 -15.23 5.48 -19.61
C ASP A 241 -14.69 6.92 -19.60
N LEU A 242 -15.43 7.86 -19.00
CA LEU A 242 -15.06 9.28 -18.96
C LEU A 242 -14.29 9.65 -17.69
N PHE A 243 -14.72 9.12 -16.55
CA PHE A 243 -14.07 9.32 -15.26
C PHE A 243 -14.52 8.26 -14.25
N SER A 244 -13.71 8.08 -13.20
CA SER A 244 -14.01 7.30 -12.02
C SER A 244 -14.17 8.22 -10.82
N CYS A 245 -15.10 7.89 -9.93
CA CYS A 245 -15.15 8.43 -8.57
C CYS A 245 -15.09 7.30 -7.56
N GLY A 246 -14.32 7.48 -6.49
CA GLY A 246 -14.18 6.48 -5.45
C GLY A 246 -14.43 7.04 -4.05
N PHE A 247 -14.94 6.18 -3.18
CA PHE A 247 -15.06 6.40 -1.75
C PHE A 247 -14.36 5.27 -1.00
N SER A 248 -13.67 5.61 0.09
CA SER A 248 -13.06 4.63 0.98
C SER A 248 -13.28 4.96 2.44
N TYR A 249 -13.53 3.92 3.22
CA TYR A 249 -13.54 3.97 4.66
C TYR A 249 -12.50 3.00 5.21
N ARG A 250 -11.51 3.56 5.92
CA ARG A 250 -10.53 2.80 6.66
C ARG A 250 -10.86 2.82 8.14
N THR A 251 -11.01 1.63 8.69
CA THR A 251 -11.33 1.44 10.11
C THR A 251 -10.29 2.13 10.99
N ASN A 252 -10.76 3.01 11.89
CA ASN A 252 -9.96 3.75 12.87
C ASN A 252 -8.87 4.67 12.29
N ASP A 253 -8.94 5.05 11.02
CA ASP A 253 -7.94 5.92 10.39
C ASP A 253 -8.55 7.10 9.63
N ALA A 254 -9.19 6.83 8.48
CA ALA A 254 -9.57 7.87 7.55
C ALA A 254 -10.81 7.52 6.70
N VAL A 255 -11.52 8.55 6.27
CA VAL A 255 -12.49 8.51 5.16
C VAL A 255 -11.87 9.21 3.97
N SER A 256 -11.95 8.63 2.79
CA SER A 256 -11.26 9.14 1.61
C SER A 256 -12.20 9.24 0.42
N VAL A 257 -11.96 10.24 -0.41
CA VAL A 257 -12.65 10.45 -1.68
C VAL A 257 -11.63 10.58 -2.79
N MET A 258 -11.94 10.07 -3.97
CA MET A 258 -11.04 10.16 -5.10
C MET A 258 -11.77 10.36 -6.42
N VAL A 259 -11.05 10.88 -7.39
CA VAL A 259 -11.47 11.00 -8.78
C VAL A 259 -10.31 10.60 -9.68
N GLU A 260 -10.59 9.85 -10.74
CA GLU A 260 -9.64 9.56 -11.81
C GLU A 260 -10.24 9.94 -13.15
N ILE A 261 -9.46 10.61 -14.00
CA ILE A 261 -9.88 11.04 -15.31
C ILE A 261 -8.88 10.49 -16.34
N PRO A 262 -9.31 9.58 -17.24
CA PRO A 262 -8.54 9.23 -18.42
C PRO A 262 -8.42 10.44 -19.36
N LEU A 263 -7.20 10.76 -19.76
CA LEU A 263 -6.88 11.81 -20.73
C LEU A 263 -6.45 11.15 -22.04
N GLY A 264 -7.43 10.98 -22.94
CA GLY A 264 -7.24 10.24 -24.18
C GLY A 264 -7.15 8.73 -23.93
N LYS A 265 -6.33 8.03 -24.73
CA LYS A 265 -6.24 6.56 -24.67
C LYS A 265 -5.19 6.01 -23.71
N LYS A 266 -4.15 6.81 -23.42
CA LYS A 266 -2.95 6.33 -22.72
C LYS A 266 -2.74 6.94 -21.35
N LEU A 267 -3.15 8.19 -21.16
CA LEU A 267 -2.86 8.93 -19.94
C LEU A 267 -4.07 8.89 -18.99
N SER A 268 -3.82 8.94 -17.69
CA SER A 268 -4.83 9.10 -16.64
C SER A 268 -4.26 9.98 -15.53
N VAL A 269 -5.12 10.82 -14.97
CA VAL A 269 -4.78 11.66 -13.81
C VAL A 269 -5.77 11.37 -12.71
N GLY A 270 -5.24 11.04 -11.53
CA GLY A 270 -6.02 10.78 -10.34
C GLY A 270 -5.73 11.81 -9.25
N TYR A 271 -6.74 12.12 -8.46
CA TYR A 271 -6.59 12.87 -7.22
C TYR A 271 -7.39 12.21 -6.12
N ALA A 272 -6.77 12.04 -4.95
CA ALA A 272 -7.44 11.54 -3.75
C ALA A 272 -7.20 12.48 -2.56
N PHE A 273 -8.22 12.57 -1.71
CA PHE A 273 -8.18 13.30 -0.46
C PHE A 273 -8.61 12.40 0.68
N ASP A 274 -7.76 12.29 1.69
CA ASP A 274 -8.04 11.50 2.89
C ASP A 274 -8.29 12.43 4.05
N ASN A 275 -9.48 12.33 4.62
CA ASN A 275 -9.83 12.99 5.86
C ASN A 275 -9.57 12.04 7.03
N THR A 276 -8.60 12.37 7.87
CA THR A 276 -8.26 11.59 9.06
C THR A 276 -9.38 11.71 10.10
N ILE A 277 -9.92 10.57 10.54
CA ILE A 277 -10.95 10.46 11.58
C ILE A 277 -10.41 9.88 12.89
N SER A 278 -9.14 9.45 12.91
CA SER A 278 -8.45 8.98 14.10
C SER A 278 -8.14 10.13 15.07
N ASN A 279 -7.53 9.82 16.22
CA ASN A 279 -7.08 10.83 17.20
C ASN A 279 -6.13 11.89 16.60
N LEU A 280 -5.53 11.59 15.44
CA LEU A 280 -4.72 12.53 14.67
C LEU A 280 -5.54 13.62 13.96
N GLN A 281 -6.87 13.53 13.92
CA GLN A 281 -7.75 14.55 13.32
C GLN A 281 -7.51 15.95 13.93
N GLN A 282 -7.21 16.03 15.23
CA GLN A 282 -6.98 17.30 15.93
C GLN A 282 -5.76 18.06 15.40
N VAL A 283 -4.84 17.34 14.74
CA VAL A 283 -3.56 17.86 14.25
C VAL A 283 -3.36 17.58 12.75
N SER A 284 -4.29 16.91 12.07
CA SER A 284 -4.17 16.57 10.65
C SER A 284 -5.10 17.46 9.82
N ALA A 285 -4.57 18.17 8.83
CA ALA A 285 -5.40 18.85 7.82
C ALA A 285 -5.80 17.94 6.65
N GLY A 286 -5.67 16.62 6.83
CA GLY A 286 -5.90 15.62 5.80
C GLY A 286 -4.65 15.28 4.99
N THR A 287 -4.84 14.42 4.00
CA THR A 287 -3.80 13.96 3.08
C THR A 287 -4.24 14.20 1.64
N HIS A 288 -3.32 14.66 0.81
CA HIS A 288 -3.54 14.88 -0.61
C HIS A 288 -2.66 13.93 -1.42
N GLU A 289 -3.26 13.27 -2.40
CA GLU A 289 -2.58 12.39 -3.35
C GLU A 289 -2.87 12.80 -4.78
N ILE A 290 -1.84 12.82 -5.61
CA ILE A 290 -1.95 13.00 -7.06
C ILE A 290 -1.32 11.80 -7.73
N MET A 291 -2.06 11.18 -8.64
CA MET A 291 -1.61 10.06 -9.46
C MET A 291 -1.52 10.47 -10.93
N LEU A 292 -0.49 9.98 -11.62
CA LEU A 292 -0.37 9.97 -13.06
C LEU A 292 -0.17 8.54 -13.54
N GLY A 293 -1.04 8.03 -14.41
CA GLY A 293 -0.89 6.72 -15.04
C GLY A 293 -0.69 6.85 -16.54
N TYR A 294 0.20 6.05 -17.12
CA TYR A 294 0.46 6.00 -18.56
C TYR A 294 0.51 4.55 -19.05
N ASN A 295 -0.33 4.22 -20.02
CA ASN A 295 -0.38 2.92 -20.66
C ASN A 295 0.37 2.95 -21.99
N PHE A 296 1.15 1.91 -22.28
CA PHE A 296 1.92 1.82 -23.53
C PHE A 296 1.11 1.30 -24.72
N THR A 297 -0.16 0.91 -24.49
CA THR A 297 -1.11 0.47 -25.53
C THR A 297 -2.24 1.48 -25.73
N ASP A 298 -2.86 1.46 -26.90
CA ASP A 298 -4.10 2.20 -27.21
C ASP A 298 -5.37 1.40 -26.87
N GLU A 299 -5.25 0.09 -26.65
CA GLU A 299 -6.34 -0.83 -26.31
C GLU A 299 -6.51 -0.97 -24.79
N VAL A 300 -6.65 0.16 -24.11
CA VAL A 300 -6.77 0.18 -22.65
C VAL A 300 -8.20 -0.18 -22.23
N GLN A 301 -8.33 -1.23 -21.43
CA GLN A 301 -9.59 -1.63 -20.80
C GLN A 301 -9.76 -0.88 -19.48
N TRP A 302 -10.38 0.31 -19.51
CA TRP A 302 -10.59 1.13 -18.31
C TRP A 302 -11.56 0.48 -17.29
N LYS A 303 -12.48 -0.35 -17.78
CA LYS A 303 -13.48 -1.09 -16.98
C LYS A 303 -12.95 -2.35 -16.31
N ASP A 304 -11.69 -2.68 -16.54
CA ASP A 304 -11.11 -3.92 -16.06
C ASP A 304 -11.24 -4.04 -14.53
N PRO A 305 -11.73 -5.16 -13.96
CA PRO A 305 -11.74 -5.40 -12.51
C PRO A 305 -10.36 -5.29 -11.88
N ARG A 306 -9.31 -5.47 -12.68
CA ARG A 306 -7.93 -5.33 -12.27
C ARG A 306 -7.54 -3.85 -12.17
N ARG A 307 -8.24 -2.93 -12.85
CA ARG A 307 -7.91 -1.49 -12.87
C ARG A 307 -8.70 -0.69 -11.82
N PHE A 308 -7.99 -0.04 -10.89
CA PHE A 308 -8.52 0.86 -9.85
C PHE A 308 -8.03 2.28 -10.01
#